data_AF-A0A7C8DQC2-F1
#
_entry.id   AF-A0A7C8DQC2-F1
#
_cell.length_a   1.000
_cell.length_b   1.000
_cell.length_c   1.000
_cell.angle_alpha   90.00
_cell.angle_beta   90.00
_cell.angle_gamma   90.00
#
_symmetry.space_group_name_H-M   'P 1'
#
loop_
_entity.id
_entity.type
_entity.pdbx_description
1 polymer ?
#
loop_
_entity_poly.entity_id
_entity_poly.type
_entity_poly.pdbx_seq_one_letter_code
_entity_poly.pdbx_strand_id
1 'polypeptide(L)' 'MLWGNYAKSKVKLIDANKHLILKSGHPSPLSANKGLWFGNKHFSGANNYFKKNNMPEVLW' A
#
# COMPACT_ATOMS: atom_id res chain seq x y z
N MET A 1 0.90 -1.66 3.82
CA MET A 1 1.21 -0.76 2.69
C MET A 1 2.67 -0.35 2.78
N LEU A 2 3.41 -0.32 1.67
CA LEU A 2 4.85 -0.01 1.63
C LEU A 2 5.10 1.21 0.72
N TRP A 3 5.38 2.36 1.32
CA TRP A 3 5.56 3.64 0.62
C TRP A 3 7.02 4.09 0.61
N GLY A 4 7.58 4.23 -0.59
CA GLY A 4 9.01 4.56 -0.77
C GLY A 4 9.94 3.36 -0.74
N ASN A 5 11.18 3.56 -1.19
CA ASN A 5 12.14 2.46 -1.43
C ASN A 5 12.54 1.73 -0.14
N TYR A 6 12.72 2.46 0.95
CA TYR A 6 13.05 1.85 2.25
C TYR A 6 11.93 0.89 2.70
N ALA A 7 10.67 1.30 2.63
CA ALA A 7 9.54 0.43 2.96
C ALA A 7 9.42 -0.76 1.99
N LYS A 8 9.55 -0.51 0.67
CA LYS A 8 9.52 -1.57 -0.35
C LYS A 8 10.59 -2.64 -0.12
N SER A 9 11.76 -2.26 0.41
CA SER A 9 12.85 -3.20 0.71
C SER A 9 12.47 -4.27 1.76
N LYS A 10 11.48 -3.97 2.61
CA LYS A 10 10.99 -4.89 3.65
C LYS A 10 10.02 -5.94 3.10
N VAL A 11 9.67 -5.89 1.81
CA VAL A 11 8.77 -6.88 1.20
C VAL A 11 9.27 -8.32 1.38
N LYS A 12 10.59 -8.52 1.43
CA LYS A 12 11.21 -9.83 1.67
C LYS A 12 10.88 -10.46 3.03
N LEU A 13 10.33 -9.68 3.96
CA LEU A 13 9.91 -10.13 5.28
C LEU A 13 8.41 -10.49 5.32
N ILE A 14 7.70 -10.35 4.20
CA ILE A 14 6.24 -10.51 4.12
C ILE A 14 5.92 -11.67 3.18
N ASP A 15 5.12 -12.63 3.67
CA ASP A 15 4.58 -13.70 2.86
C ASP A 15 3.46 -13.18 1.94
N ALA A 16 3.75 -13.13 0.64
CA ALA A 16 2.83 -12.63 -0.38
C ALA A 16 1.61 -13.55 -0.62
N ASN A 17 1.67 -14.81 -0.19
CA ASN A 17 0.53 -15.73 -0.29
C ASN A 17 -0.50 -15.49 0.82
N LYS A 18 -0.08 -14.87 1.92
CA LYS A 18 -0.94 -14.59 3.08
C LYS A 18 -1.39 -13.15 3.17
N HIS A 19 -0.59 -12.21 2.67
CA HIS A 19 -0.82 -10.78 2.86
C HIS A 19 -0.92 -10.01 1.56
N LEU A 20 -1.85 -9.06 1.50
CA LEU A 20 -1.88 -8.06 0.44
C LEU A 20 -0.73 -7.06 0.61
N ILE A 21 0.12 -6.96 -0.41
CA ILE A 21 1.22 -6.00 -0.45
C ILE A 21 0.91 -4.87 -1.44
N LEU A 22 0.60 -3.69 -0.92
CA LEU A 22 0.41 -2.47 -1.71
C LEU A 22 1.68 -1.62 -1.70
N LYS A 23 2.24 -1.30 -2.89
CA LYS A 23 3.48 -0.53 -3.05
C LYS A 23 3.25 0.74 -3.87
N SER A 24 3.81 1.86 -3.40
CA SER A 24 3.77 3.13 -4.12
C SER A 24 5.04 3.94 -3.84
N GLY A 25 5.24 5.07 -4.53
CA GLY A 25 6.18 6.10 -4.10
C GLY A 25 5.92 6.58 -2.68
N HIS A 26 6.83 7.37 -2.13
CA HIS A 26 6.60 7.98 -0.82
C HIS A 26 5.74 9.25 -0.99
N PRO A 27 4.84 9.59 -0.03
CA PRO A 27 4.02 10.81 -0.10
C PRO A 27 4.83 12.11 -0.06
N SER A 28 6.10 12.08 0.35
CA SER A 28 6.96 13.28 0.37
C SER A 28 7.02 13.97 -1.00
N PRO A 29 7.12 15.31 -1.05
CA PRO A 29 7.16 16.08 -2.30
C PRO A 29 8.16 15.56 -3.34
N LEU A 30 9.34 15.12 -2.92
CA LEU A 30 10.39 14.59 -3.80
C LEU A 30 9.93 13.43 -4.70
N SER A 31 8.99 12.61 -4.22
CA SER A 31 8.44 11.46 -4.94
C SER A 31 7.05 11.75 -5.48
N ALA A 32 6.22 12.47 -4.72
CA ALA A 32 4.87 12.81 -5.14
C ALA A 32 4.84 13.72 -6.37
N ASN A 33 5.71 14.74 -6.42
CA ASN A 33 5.82 15.65 -7.57
C ASN A 33 6.37 14.96 -8.82
N LYS A 34 7.00 13.79 -8.68
CA LYS A 34 7.42 12.93 -9.80
C LYS A 34 6.31 11.99 -10.28
N GLY A 35 5.08 12.14 -9.78
CA GLY A 35 3.93 11.32 -10.14
C GLY A 35 3.92 9.92 -9.52
N LEU A 36 4.79 9.63 -8.55
CA LEU A 36 4.94 8.29 -7.98
C LEU A 36 3.98 7.99 -6.82
N TRP A 37 3.24 8.98 -6.33
CA TRP A 37 2.36 8.86 -5.16
C TRP A 37 0.88 8.92 -5.52
N PHE A 38 0.45 9.98 -6.21
CA PHE A 38 -0.96 10.28 -6.42
C PHE A 38 -1.65 9.21 -7.27
N GLY A 39 -2.93 8.95 -7.01
CA GLY A 39 -3.72 7.95 -7.73
C GLY A 39 -3.45 6.49 -7.36
N ASN A 40 -2.64 6.21 -6.34
CA ASN A 40 -2.29 4.84 -5.95
C ASN A 40 -3.47 4.00 -5.40
N LYS A 41 -4.55 4.64 -4.92
CA LYS A 41 -5.78 3.99 -4.39
C LYS A 41 -5.52 2.95 -3.29
N HIS A 42 -4.49 3.13 -2.47
CA HIS A 42 -4.14 2.14 -1.45
C HIS A 42 -5.21 1.96 -0.38
N PHE A 43 -5.85 3.04 0.09
CA PHE A 43 -6.87 2.96 1.16
C PHE A 43 -8.08 2.13 0.73
N SER A 44 -8.68 2.45 -0.41
CA SER A 44 -9.77 1.65 -0.98
C SER A 44 -9.30 0.26 -1.40
N GLY A 45 -8.07 0.10 -1.89
CA GLY A 45 -7.47 -1.20 -2.17
C GLY A 45 -7.35 -2.10 -0.94
N ALA A 46 -7.00 -1.54 0.22
CA ALA A 46 -6.94 -2.27 1.48
C ALA A 46 -8.34 -2.67 1.98
N ASN A 47 -9.31 -1.76 1.95
CA ASN A 47 -10.68 -2.08 2.31
C ASN A 47 -11.29 -3.13 1.38
N ASN A 48 -11.00 -3.07 0.07
CA ASN A 48 -11.41 -4.11 -0.88
C ASN A 48 -10.85 -5.49 -0.50
N TYR A 49 -9.62 -5.55 0.03
CA TYR A 49 -9.06 -6.80 0.53
C TYR A 49 -9.73 -7.25 1.83
N PHE A 50 -9.98 -6.36 2.77
CA PHE A 50 -10.73 -6.71 3.99
C PHE A 50 -12.11 -7.25 3.67
N LYS A 51 -12.87 -6.57 2.81
CA LYS A 51 -14.17 -7.02 2.35
C LYS A 51 -14.14 -8.41 1.73
N LYS A 52 -13.16 -8.69 0.85
CA LYS A 52 -12.99 -10.02 0.23
C LYS A 52 -12.66 -11.13 1.24
N ASN A 53 -12.05 -10.78 2.36
CA ASN A 53 -11.70 -11.71 3.43
C ASN A 53 -12.70 -11.71 4.60
N ASN A 54 -13.88 -11.09 4.42
CA ASN A 54 -14.90 -10.92 5.46
C ASN A 54 -14.36 -10.27 6.76
N MET A 55 -13.41 -9.35 6.61
CA MET A 55 -12.85 -8.56 7.70
C MET A 55 -13.51 -7.18 7.74
N PRO A 56 -13.62 -6.55 8.91
CA PRO A 56 -14.11 -5.18 9.02
C PRO A 56 -13.20 -4.22 8.24
N GLU A 57 -13.83 -3.29 7.53
CA GLU A 57 -13.15 -2.22 6.80
C GLU A 57 -12.62 -1.16 7.78
N VAL A 58 -11.58 -0.44 7.36
CA VAL A 58 -11.06 0.70 8.13
C VAL A 58 -11.78 1.97 7.68
N LEU A 59 -12.23 2.77 8.64
CA LEU A 59 -12.66 4.15 8.42
C LEU A 59 -11.41 5.04 8.40
N TRP A 60 -10.97 5.42 7.20
CA TRP A 60 -9.73 6.17 6.96
C TRP A 60 -9.87 7.67 7.22
#